data_AF-X1BBH1-F1
#
_entry.id   AF-X1BBH1-F1
#
_cell.length_a   1.000
_cell.length_b   1.000
_cell.length_c   1.000
_cell.angle_alpha   90.00
_cell.angle_beta   90.00
_cell.angle_gamma   90.00
#
_symmetry.space_group_name_H-M   'P 1'
#
loop_
_entity.id
_entity.type
_entity.pdbx_description
1 polymer ?
#
loop_
_entity_poly.entity_id
_entity_poly.type
_entity_poly.pdbx_seq_one_letter_code
_entity_poly.pdbx_strand_id
1 'polypeptide(L)'
;LAGFTGTSFNIIGSGWSKYFSGVFDGSGHTISNFTYTSTEGDKVGLFGYVGKWRVVDAEIKDLGLINPNVDAGSGDKVGSLVGWLGDGTITNCYVEAGSVSGNEAVGGLVGFNFGGTINNCYSSCDVSGTGWNVGGLE
;
A
#
# COMPACT_ATOMS: atom_id res chain seq x y z
N LEU A 1 -23.90 -9.01 4.06
CA LEU A 1 -23.31 -7.76 3.55
C LEU A 1 -23.90 -6.57 4.32
N ALA A 2 -23.62 -6.45 5.62
CA ALA A 2 -24.35 -5.53 6.53
C ALA A 2 -23.40 -4.67 7.40
N GLY A 3 -22.18 -4.43 6.93
CA GLY A 3 -21.17 -3.64 7.66
C GLY A 3 -20.43 -2.62 6.80
N PHE A 4 -20.89 -2.36 5.57
CA PHE A 4 -20.26 -1.38 4.69
C PHE A 4 -20.99 -0.06 4.82
N THR A 5 -20.46 0.88 5.62
CA THR A 5 -21.03 2.22 5.81
C THR A 5 -20.67 3.19 4.68
N GLY A 6 -19.95 2.72 3.64
CA GLY A 6 -19.52 3.55 2.52
C GLY A 6 -18.42 4.56 2.84
N THR A 7 -17.93 4.59 4.08
CA THR A 7 -16.95 5.58 4.55
C THR A 7 -15.66 4.97 5.10
N SER A 8 -15.61 3.64 5.28
CA SER A 8 -14.41 2.94 5.78
C SER A 8 -13.97 1.95 4.71
N PHE A 9 -12.92 2.30 3.96
CA PHE A 9 -12.25 1.31 3.14
C PHE A 9 -11.57 0.29 4.06
N ASN A 10 -11.88 -0.99 3.88
CA ASN A 10 -11.20 -2.05 4.61
C ASN A 10 -9.88 -2.37 3.89
N ILE A 11 -8.78 -1.95 4.49
CA ILE A 11 -7.43 -2.32 4.04
C ILE A 11 -7.34 -3.85 3.96
N ILE A 12 -6.89 -4.36 2.82
CA ILE A 12 -6.64 -5.80 2.65
C ILE A 12 -5.35 -6.13 3.39
N GLY A 13 -5.37 -7.07 4.32
CA GLY A 13 -4.11 -7.47 4.95
C GLY A 13 -3.68 -6.60 6.16
N SER A 14 -4.61 -6.03 6.93
CA SER A 14 -4.32 -4.96 7.92
C SER A 14 -3.59 -5.37 9.22
N GLY A 15 -3.05 -6.59 9.36
CA GLY A 15 -2.46 -7.03 10.62
C GLY A 15 -1.48 -8.19 10.53
N TRP A 16 -0.72 -8.40 11.60
CA TRP A 16 0.35 -9.41 11.66
C TRP A 16 -0.14 -10.87 11.46
N SER A 17 -1.37 -11.16 11.88
CA SER A 17 -2.05 -12.44 11.67
C SER A 17 -3.06 -12.40 10.52
N LYS A 18 -3.23 -11.24 9.89
CA LYS A 18 -4.17 -10.99 8.80
C LYS A 18 -3.43 -10.36 7.64
N TYR A 19 -2.29 -10.91 7.23
CA TYR A 19 -1.55 -10.45 6.05
C TYR A 19 -2.18 -11.01 4.78
N PHE A 20 -1.96 -10.35 3.65
CA PHE A 20 -2.32 -10.87 2.35
C PHE A 20 -1.29 -11.92 1.92
N SER A 21 -1.76 -13.12 1.59
CA SER A 21 -0.97 -14.28 1.17
C SER A 21 -1.39 -14.87 -0.17
N GLY A 22 -2.22 -14.14 -0.91
CA GLY A 22 -2.76 -14.59 -2.19
C GLY A 22 -2.00 -14.02 -3.39
N VAL A 23 -2.60 -14.21 -4.56
CA VAL A 23 -2.24 -13.52 -5.79
C VAL A 23 -3.36 -12.52 -6.09
N PHE A 24 -2.99 -11.24 -6.23
CA PHE A 24 -3.86 -10.22 -6.80
C PHE A 24 -3.34 -9.84 -8.18
N ASP A 25 -4.07 -10.27 -9.21
CA ASP A 25 -3.79 -9.95 -10.60
C ASP A 25 -4.78 -8.88 -11.05
N GLY A 26 -4.28 -7.66 -11.28
CA GLY A 26 -5.08 -6.56 -11.80
C GLY A 26 -5.40 -6.69 -13.28
N SER A 27 -4.71 -7.60 -14.00
CA SER A 27 -4.91 -7.88 -15.43
C SER A 27 -4.82 -6.64 -16.32
N GLY A 28 -3.99 -5.67 -15.93
CA GLY A 28 -3.80 -4.39 -16.59
C GLY A 28 -4.85 -3.32 -16.24
N HIS A 29 -5.75 -3.59 -15.31
CA HIS A 29 -6.77 -2.63 -14.88
C HIS A 29 -6.24 -1.62 -13.86
N THR A 30 -7.05 -0.58 -13.67
CA THR A 30 -6.76 0.50 -12.73
C THR A 30 -7.84 0.61 -11.65
N ILE A 31 -7.44 0.98 -10.45
CA ILE A 31 -8.32 1.46 -9.38
C ILE A 31 -8.14 2.96 -9.24
N SER A 32 -9.21 3.72 -9.45
CA SER A 32 -9.18 5.19 -9.35
C SER A 32 -9.79 5.70 -8.05
N ASN A 33 -9.30 6.84 -7.55
CA ASN A 33 -9.87 7.57 -6.41
C ASN A 33 -9.95 6.75 -5.11
N PHE A 34 -9.00 5.84 -4.90
CA PHE A 34 -8.83 5.15 -3.63
C PHE A 34 -8.57 6.20 -2.54
N THR A 35 -9.45 6.32 -1.55
CA THR A 35 -9.31 7.29 -0.46
C THR A 35 -9.26 6.58 0.89
N TYR A 36 -8.28 6.94 1.70
CA TYR A 36 -8.17 6.49 3.09
C TYR A 36 -7.77 7.67 3.97
N THR A 37 -8.46 7.84 5.10
CA THR A 37 -8.14 8.85 6.10
C THR A 37 -8.20 8.25 7.49
N SER A 38 -7.13 8.39 8.26
CA SER A 38 -6.98 7.94 9.65
C SER A 38 -6.12 8.93 10.43
N THR A 39 -6.21 8.91 11.76
CA THR A 39 -5.32 9.70 12.63
C THR A 39 -4.06 8.94 13.03
N GLU A 40 -4.08 7.60 13.02
CA GLU A 40 -3.02 6.73 13.56
C GLU A 40 -2.91 5.40 12.78
N GLY A 41 -3.10 5.43 11.46
CA GLY A 41 -3.19 4.21 10.64
C GLY A 41 -1.82 3.62 10.29
N ASP A 42 -1.39 2.57 10.99
CA ASP A 42 -0.19 1.83 10.60
C ASP A 42 -0.44 0.85 9.45
N LYS A 43 0.59 0.61 8.63
CA LYS A 43 0.57 -0.35 7.51
C LYS A 43 -0.59 -0.04 6.57
N VAL A 44 -0.58 1.18 6.05
CA VAL A 44 -1.68 1.71 5.23
C VAL A 44 -1.33 1.61 3.76
N GLY A 45 -2.31 1.17 3.00
CA GLY A 45 -2.32 1.07 1.54
C GLY A 45 -3.58 0.31 1.13
N LEU A 46 -3.80 0.13 -0.17
CA LEU A 46 -4.82 -0.80 -0.64
C LEU A 46 -4.63 -2.19 0.01
N PHE A 47 -3.37 -2.60 0.15
CA PHE A 47 -2.91 -3.72 0.96
C PHE A 47 -2.09 -3.21 2.14
N GLY A 48 -2.38 -3.67 3.35
CA GLY A 48 -1.68 -3.23 4.55
C GLY A 48 -0.37 -3.98 4.75
N TYR A 49 -0.43 -5.31 4.88
CA TYR A 49 0.73 -6.19 5.02
C TYR A 49 0.65 -7.33 4.01
N VAL A 50 1.65 -7.43 3.14
CA VAL A 50 1.73 -8.41 2.04
C VAL A 50 2.93 -9.33 2.26
N GLY A 51 2.71 -10.64 2.19
CA GLY A 51 3.77 -11.64 2.30
C GLY A 51 4.41 -11.66 3.68
N LYS A 52 4.03 -12.60 4.55
CA LYS A 52 4.68 -12.70 5.86
C LYS A 52 6.07 -13.33 5.70
N TRP A 53 7.07 -12.68 6.29
CA TRP A 53 8.48 -13.12 6.26
C TRP A 53 8.62 -14.62 6.52
N ARG A 54 9.17 -15.33 5.54
CA ARG A 54 9.45 -16.77 5.46
C ARG A 54 8.23 -17.67 5.61
N VAL A 55 7.03 -17.18 5.28
CA VAL A 55 5.81 -17.96 5.40
C VAL A 55 5.24 -18.32 4.04
N VAL A 56 4.99 -17.33 3.19
CA VAL A 56 4.32 -17.51 1.89
C VAL A 56 4.66 -16.37 0.93
N ASP A 57 4.90 -16.74 -0.33
CA ASP A 57 5.08 -15.78 -1.42
C ASP A 57 3.72 -15.22 -1.84
N ALA A 58 3.44 -13.97 -1.46
CA ALA A 58 2.28 -13.24 -1.95
C ALA A 58 2.63 -12.47 -3.22
N GLU A 59 1.68 -12.32 -4.15
CA GLU A 59 1.93 -11.61 -5.40
C GLU A 59 0.86 -10.53 -5.64
N ILE A 60 1.28 -9.34 -6.04
CA ILE A 60 0.41 -8.29 -6.59
C ILE A 60 0.99 -7.91 -7.96
N LYS A 61 0.18 -7.96 -9.01
CA LYS A 61 0.66 -7.65 -10.36
C LYS A 61 -0.35 -6.95 -11.25
N ASP A 62 0.19 -6.28 -12.26
CA ASP A 62 -0.54 -5.72 -13.39
C ASP A 62 -1.72 -4.81 -12.95
N LEU A 63 -1.47 -3.96 -11.97
CA LEU A 63 -2.46 -3.07 -11.35
C LEU A 63 -1.96 -1.62 -11.32
N GLY A 64 -2.77 -0.70 -11.84
CA GLY A 64 -2.57 0.74 -11.66
C GLY A 64 -3.45 1.32 -10.56
N LEU A 65 -2.94 2.31 -9.82
CA LEU A 65 -3.74 3.21 -8.99
C LEU A 65 -3.71 4.61 -9.59
N ILE A 66 -4.89 5.19 -9.81
CA ILE A 66 -5.02 6.53 -10.39
C ILE A 66 -5.60 7.47 -9.34
N ASN A 67 -4.85 8.52 -9.03
CA ASN A 67 -5.23 9.56 -8.09
C ASN A 67 -5.65 9.01 -6.70
N PRO A 68 -4.84 8.16 -6.04
CA PRO A 68 -5.11 7.77 -4.65
C PRO A 68 -4.96 8.98 -3.72
N ASN A 69 -5.74 9.02 -2.64
CA ASN A 69 -5.61 9.99 -1.56
C ASN A 69 -5.52 9.26 -0.23
N VAL A 70 -4.31 9.08 0.27
CA VAL A 70 -4.02 8.34 1.50
C VAL A 70 -3.49 9.32 2.54
N ASP A 71 -4.26 9.51 3.61
CA ASP A 71 -3.84 10.26 4.79
C ASP A 71 -3.90 9.37 6.03
N ALA A 72 -2.73 8.87 6.45
CA ALA A 72 -2.62 7.98 7.59
C ALA A 72 -2.43 8.73 8.93
N GLY A 73 -2.39 10.07 8.93
CA GLY A 73 -2.11 10.87 10.12
C GLY A 73 -0.72 10.57 10.66
N SER A 74 -0.63 10.13 11.92
CA SER A 74 0.64 9.73 12.56
C SER A 74 1.04 8.28 12.31
N GLY A 75 0.37 7.59 11.38
CA GLY A 75 0.64 6.18 11.07
C GLY A 75 1.95 5.93 10.34
N ASP A 76 2.56 4.77 10.59
CA ASP A 76 3.82 4.36 9.99
C ASP A 76 3.63 3.29 8.89
N LYS A 77 4.60 3.19 7.98
CA LYS A 77 4.65 2.18 6.89
C LYS A 77 3.45 2.39 5.97
N VAL A 78 3.47 3.52 5.27
CA VAL A 78 2.33 4.02 4.50
C VAL A 78 2.72 4.06 3.03
N GLY A 79 1.97 3.33 2.20
CA GLY A 79 2.08 3.36 0.76
C GLY A 79 0.70 3.51 0.10
N SER A 80 0.66 3.91 -1.18
CA SER A 80 -0.62 3.90 -1.91
C SER A 80 -1.12 2.46 -2.14
N LEU A 81 -0.23 1.56 -2.56
CA LEU A 81 -0.56 0.18 -2.88
C LEU A 81 -0.32 -0.75 -1.69
N VAL A 82 0.87 -0.70 -1.08
CA VAL A 82 1.24 -1.57 0.05
C VAL A 82 1.80 -0.78 1.22
N GLY A 83 1.30 -0.99 2.44
CA GLY A 83 1.92 -0.40 3.63
C GLY A 83 3.25 -1.06 3.99
N TRP A 84 3.22 -2.38 4.21
CA TRP A 84 4.39 -3.22 4.49
C TRP A 84 4.44 -4.40 3.53
N LEU A 85 5.52 -4.50 2.75
CA LEU A 85 5.88 -5.67 1.97
C LEU A 85 6.91 -6.53 2.75
N GLY A 86 6.53 -7.73 3.19
CA GLY A 86 7.48 -8.72 3.71
C GLY A 86 8.02 -9.58 2.57
N ASP A 87 7.82 -10.90 2.59
CA ASP A 87 8.22 -11.80 1.49
C ASP A 87 7.14 -11.86 0.39
N GLY A 88 6.85 -10.71 -0.22
CA GLY A 88 5.92 -10.60 -1.35
C GLY A 88 6.61 -10.08 -2.60
N THR A 89 5.99 -10.32 -3.76
CA THR A 89 6.41 -9.76 -5.05
C THR A 89 5.36 -8.80 -5.58
N ILE A 90 5.80 -7.61 -5.97
CA ILE A 90 4.98 -6.61 -6.67
C ILE A 90 5.58 -6.41 -8.06
N THR A 91 4.79 -6.65 -9.11
CA THR A 91 5.28 -6.58 -10.50
C THR A 91 4.34 -5.80 -11.41
N ASN A 92 4.89 -4.91 -12.26
CA ASN A 92 4.11 -4.13 -13.23
C ASN A 92 2.97 -3.32 -12.58
N CYS A 93 3.19 -2.82 -11.37
CA CYS A 93 2.23 -1.99 -10.66
C CYS A 93 2.65 -0.54 -10.67
N TYR A 94 1.68 0.37 -10.72
CA TYR A 94 2.00 1.79 -10.73
C TYR A 94 0.99 2.64 -9.99
N VAL A 95 1.44 3.83 -9.60
CA VAL A 95 0.60 4.87 -9.04
C VAL A 95 0.78 6.13 -9.89
N GLU A 96 -0.32 6.69 -10.37
CA GLU A 96 -0.32 7.92 -11.14
C GLU A 96 -1.08 9.02 -10.41
N ALA A 97 -0.40 10.14 -10.14
CA ALA A 97 -0.90 11.28 -9.39
C ALA A 97 -1.41 10.92 -7.98
N GLY A 98 -2.14 11.85 -7.34
CA GLY A 98 -2.65 11.67 -5.98
C GLY A 98 -1.63 12.02 -4.89
N SER A 99 -1.96 11.69 -3.65
CA SER A 99 -1.15 12.02 -2.47
C SER A 99 -1.11 10.92 -1.43
N VAL A 100 0.04 10.79 -0.77
CA VAL A 100 0.26 9.90 0.38
C VAL A 100 0.89 10.70 1.53
N SER A 101 0.28 10.66 2.70
CA SER A 101 0.79 11.25 3.94
C SER A 101 0.77 10.28 5.11
N GLY A 102 1.81 10.36 5.96
CA GLY A 102 1.95 9.58 7.19
C GLY A 102 3.08 10.11 8.07
N ASN A 103 3.56 9.30 9.02
CA ASN A 103 4.68 9.65 9.89
C ASN A 103 6.00 9.10 9.37
N GLU A 104 6.27 7.81 9.56
CA GLU A 104 7.55 7.16 9.17
C GLU A 104 7.34 6.11 8.07
N ALA A 105 8.36 5.90 7.22
CA ALA A 105 8.33 4.93 6.14
C ALA A 105 7.13 5.16 5.20
N VAL A 106 7.14 6.34 4.57
CA VAL A 106 6.08 6.79 3.67
C VAL A 106 6.60 6.77 2.24
N GLY A 107 6.04 5.92 1.40
CA GLY A 107 6.45 5.79 0.01
C GLY A 107 5.26 5.88 -0.95
N GLY A 108 5.56 6.21 -2.21
CA GLY A 108 4.51 6.49 -3.17
C GLY A 108 3.74 5.25 -3.64
N LEU A 109 4.36 4.07 -3.59
CA LEU A 109 3.76 2.79 -3.95
C LEU A 109 3.73 1.86 -2.73
N VAL A 110 4.90 1.64 -2.15
CA VAL A 110 5.09 0.82 -0.95
C VAL A 110 5.68 1.69 0.16
N GLY A 111 5.23 1.49 1.41
CA GLY A 111 5.72 2.26 2.55
C GLY A 111 6.98 1.67 3.19
N PHE A 112 7.02 0.36 3.37
CA PHE A 112 8.16 -0.34 3.93
C PHE A 112 8.36 -1.72 3.30
N ASN A 113 9.52 -1.94 2.70
CA ASN A 113 9.92 -3.23 2.14
C ASN A 113 10.94 -3.96 3.04
N PHE A 114 10.58 -5.16 3.50
CA PHE A 114 11.38 -6.03 4.37
C PHE A 114 11.45 -7.45 3.80
N GLY A 115 12.23 -7.62 2.73
CA GLY A 115 12.45 -8.92 2.09
C GLY A 115 11.74 -9.12 0.76
N GLY A 116 10.91 -8.17 0.37
CA GLY A 116 10.07 -8.25 -0.81
C GLY A 116 10.76 -7.79 -2.07
N THR A 117 10.18 -8.17 -3.20
CA THR A 117 10.68 -7.82 -4.52
C THR A 117 9.70 -6.86 -5.20
N ILE A 118 10.22 -5.75 -5.73
CA ILE A 118 9.45 -4.77 -6.50
C ILE A 118 10.08 -4.64 -7.89
N ASN A 119 9.33 -5.01 -8.93
CA ASN A 119 9.82 -5.09 -10.30
C ASN A 119 8.91 -4.31 -11.26
N ASN A 120 9.50 -3.49 -12.14
CA ASN A 120 8.78 -2.72 -13.15
C ASN A 120 7.64 -1.86 -12.58
N CYS A 121 7.88 -1.25 -11.42
CA CYS A 121 6.90 -0.40 -10.76
C CYS A 121 7.33 1.07 -10.79
N TYR A 122 6.37 1.98 -10.72
CA TYR A 122 6.64 3.40 -10.57
C TYR A 122 5.55 4.11 -9.74
N SER A 123 5.87 5.29 -9.23
CA SER A 123 4.88 6.18 -8.62
C SER A 123 5.17 7.62 -8.99
N SER A 124 4.11 8.38 -9.25
CA SER A 124 4.15 9.84 -9.45
C SER A 124 3.27 10.61 -8.45
N CYS A 125 2.88 9.98 -7.33
CA CYS A 125 2.11 10.66 -6.30
C CYS A 125 2.98 11.61 -5.47
N ASP A 126 2.33 12.61 -4.89
CA ASP A 126 2.94 13.51 -3.92
C ASP A 126 3.08 12.78 -2.58
N VAL A 127 4.30 12.66 -2.08
CA VAL A 127 4.61 11.95 -0.83
C VAL A 127 5.01 12.94 0.25
N SER A 128 4.41 12.83 1.42
CA SER A 128 4.74 13.66 2.58
C SER A 128 4.78 12.84 3.86
N GLY A 129 5.66 13.23 4.78
CA GLY A 129 5.75 12.57 6.08
C GLY A 129 6.56 13.39 7.06
N THR A 130 6.35 13.14 8.35
CA THR A 130 6.96 13.91 9.44
C THR A 130 8.17 13.22 10.08
N GLY A 131 8.36 11.93 9.80
CA GLY A 131 9.40 11.07 10.36
C GLY A 131 10.53 10.76 9.38
N TRP A 132 11.05 9.53 9.48
CA TRP A 132 12.20 9.05 8.70
C TRP A 132 11.72 8.27 7.47
N ASN A 133 12.57 8.16 6.44
CA ASN A 133 12.31 7.41 5.21
C ASN A 133 11.00 7.83 4.52
N VAL A 134 10.97 9.08 4.08
CA VAL A 134 9.84 9.68 3.36
C VAL A 134 10.25 9.95 1.92
N GLY A 135 9.49 9.41 0.97
CA GLY A 135 9.69 9.56 -0.47
C GLY A 135 9.81 8.24 -1.22
N GLY A 136 10.00 8.30 -2.54
CA GLY A 136 10.37 7.13 -3.35
C GLY A 136 9.24 6.12 -3.64
N LEU A 137 9.67 4.91 -4.03
CA LEU A 137 8.85 3.78 -4.53
C LEU A 137 8.69 2.65 -3.48
N GLU A 138 9.36 2.75 -2.33
CA GLU A 138 10.13 1.68 -1.65
C GLU A 138 9.47 0.36 -1.25
#